data_AF-A0A0F9L9L3-F1
#
_entry.id   AF-A0A0F9L9L3-F1
#
_cell.length_a   1.000
_cell.length_b   1.000
_cell.length_c   1.000
_cell.angle_alpha   90.00
_cell.angle_beta   90.00
_cell.angle_gamma   90.00
#
_symmetry.space_group_name_H-M   'P 1'
#
loop_
_entity.id
_entity.type
_entity.pdbx_description
1 polymer ?
#
loop_
_entity_poly.entity_id
_entity_poly.type
_entity_poly.pdbx_seq_one_letter_code
_entity_poly.pdbx_strand_id
1 'polypeptide(L)' 'MADDVMEVICGTCRYFDRLKDGDRGLCRIAPPQGVDCERAWVGAWPLVSPDDWCGQGVKTVVDGR' A
#
# COMPACT_ATOMS: atom_id res chain seq x y z
N MET A 1 -2.09 -17.59 25.65
CA MET A 1 -2.92 -16.47 25.19
C MET A 1 -2.30 -16.03 23.88
N ALA A 2 -2.95 -16.26 22.74
CA ALA A 2 -2.41 -15.89 21.45
C ALA A 2 -2.69 -14.41 21.23
N ASP A 3 -1.65 -13.59 21.12
CA ASP A 3 -1.76 -12.18 20.72
C ASP A 3 -2.19 -12.14 19.26
N ASP A 4 -3.45 -11.76 19.02
CA ASP A 4 -4.01 -11.43 17.71
C ASP A 4 -3.35 -10.12 17.25
N VAL A 5 -2.26 -10.21 16.49
CA VAL A 5 -1.70 -9.02 15.83
C VAL A 5 -2.73 -8.60 14.74
N MET A 6 -2.82 -7.38 14.18
CA MET A 6 -3.93 -6.97 13.27
C MET A 6 -3.43 -6.50 11.88
N GLU A 7 -3.68 -7.13 10.70
CA GLU A 7 -3.06 -6.82 9.37
C GLU A 7 -3.79 -5.69 8.65
N VAL A 8 -3.37 -4.46 8.93
CA VAL A 8 -3.58 -3.29 8.08
C VAL A 8 -2.59 -3.32 6.91
N ILE A 9 -2.88 -4.20 5.95
CA ILE A 9 -2.33 -4.17 4.60
C ILE A 9 -3.02 -3.09 3.77
N CYS A 10 -2.44 -2.73 2.62
CA CYS A 10 -2.98 -1.69 1.75
C CYS A 10 -4.46 -1.92 1.42
N GLY A 11 -4.88 -3.14 1.14
CA GLY A 11 -6.27 -3.48 0.79
C GLY A 11 -7.32 -3.10 1.85
N THR A 12 -6.94 -2.99 3.12
CA THR A 12 -7.81 -2.57 4.23
C THR A 12 -7.50 -1.16 4.74
N CYS A 13 -6.49 -0.49 4.16
CA CYS A 13 -6.06 0.84 4.55
C CYS A 13 -6.98 1.93 3.97
N ARG A 14 -7.41 2.88 4.81
CA ARG A 14 -8.28 4.00 4.38
C ARG A 14 -7.69 4.91 3.29
N TYR A 15 -6.38 4.83 3.09
CA TYR A 15 -5.63 5.65 2.12
C TYR A 15 -5.23 4.86 0.87
N PHE A 16 -5.65 3.60 0.76
CA PHE A 16 -5.48 2.83 -0.45
C PHE A 16 -6.57 3.18 -1.45
N ASP A 17 -6.14 3.66 -2.62
CA ASP A 17 -7.02 4.05 -3.72
C ASP A 17 -6.97 2.98 -4.81
N ARG A 18 -7.97 2.11 -4.85
CA ARG A 18 -8.03 0.94 -5.74
C ARG A 18 -8.24 1.38 -7.19
N LEU A 19 -7.41 0.90 -8.11
CA LEU A 19 -7.58 1.14 -9.54
C LEU A 19 -8.65 0.23 -10.14
N LYS A 20 -9.22 0.63 -11.29
CA LYS A 20 -10.30 -0.10 -11.98
C LYS A 20 -9.91 -1.53 -12.36
N ASP A 21 -8.62 -1.79 -12.57
CA ASP A 21 -8.10 -3.11 -12.95
C ASP A 21 -7.96 -4.07 -11.75
N GLY A 22 -8.34 -3.65 -10.54
CA GLY A 22 -8.56 -4.51 -9.37
C GLY A 22 -7.31 -5.05 -8.67
N ASP A 23 -6.23 -5.30 -9.41
CA ASP A 23 -5.03 -5.99 -8.92
C ASP A 23 -4.04 -5.06 -8.21
N ARG A 24 -4.15 -3.74 -8.41
CA ARG A 24 -3.27 -2.74 -7.79
C ARG A 24 -4.02 -1.47 -7.39
N GLY A 25 -3.41 -0.70 -6.50
CA GLY A 25 -3.91 0.61 -6.06
C GLY A 25 -2.80 1.60 -5.79
N LEU A 26 -3.17 2.83 -5.48
CA LEU A 26 -2.24 3.91 -5.14
C LEU A 26 -2.18 4.10 -3.63
N CYS A 27 -0.98 4.23 -3.07
CA CYS A 27 -0.81 4.61 -1.67
C CYS A 27 -0.91 6.13 -1.52
N ARG A 28 -2.00 6.64 -0.94
CA ARG A 28 -2.21 8.09 -0.73
C ARG A 28 -1.56 8.65 0.53
N ILE A 29 -0.95 7.81 1.37
CA ILE A 29 -0.12 8.27 2.50
C ILE A 29 1.24 8.76 2.01
N ALA A 30 1.87 7.99 1.13
CA ALA A 30 3.16 8.34 0.59
C ALA A 30 2.99 9.52 -0.39
N PRO A 31 3.87 10.54 -0.31
CA PRO A 31 3.83 11.64 -1.28
C PRO A 31 4.13 11.12 -2.69
N PRO A 32 3.66 11.82 -3.74
CA PRO A 32 4.05 11.53 -5.10
C PRO A 32 5.58 11.56 -5.23
N GLN A 33 6.12 10.55 -5.88
CA GLN A 33 7.54 10.49 -6.21
C GLN A 33 7.75 10.99 -7.62
N GLY A 34 8.90 11.64 -7.85
CA GLY A 34 9.30 12.03 -9.19
C GLY A 34 9.52 10.77 -10.03
N VAL A 35 8.79 10.66 -11.12
CA VAL A 35 9.01 9.62 -12.13
C VAL A 35 9.47 10.29 -13.41
N ASP A 36 10.51 9.71 -14.02
CA ASP A 36 10.96 10.11 -15.33
C ASP A 36 9.99 9.53 -16.36
N CYS A 37 9.18 10.40 -16.96
CA CYS A 37 8.45 10.06 -18.17
C CYS A 37 9.11 10.82 -19.31
N GLU A 38 9.20 10.19 -20.49
CA GLU A 38 10.06 10.53 -21.65
C GLU A 38 10.09 12.01 -22.10
N ARG A 39 9.22 12.86 -21.55
CA ARG A 39 9.08 14.28 -21.91
C ARG A 39 8.97 15.24 -20.73
N ALA A 40 8.87 14.77 -19.47
CA ALA A 40 8.74 15.63 -18.30
C ALA A 40 9.01 14.88 -16.99
N TRP A 41 9.44 15.59 -15.96
CA TRP A 41 9.35 15.08 -14.59
C TRP A 41 7.93 15.28 -14.08
N VAL A 42 7.25 14.18 -13.75
CA VAL A 42 5.90 14.22 -13.18
C VAL A 42 5.89 13.53 -11.82
N GLY A 43 5.02 13.98 -10.93
CA GLY A 43 4.77 13.32 -9.65
C GLY A 43 3.78 12.19 -9.82
N ALA A 44 4.16 10.97 -9.45
CA ALA A 44 3.27 9.81 -9.43
C ALA A 44 3.15 9.24 -8.02
N TRP A 45 1.93 8.91 -7.61
CA TRP A 45 1.70 8.18 -6.37
C TRP A 45 2.24 6.75 -6.51
N PRO A 46 2.84 6.18 -5.46
CA PRO A 46 3.33 4.81 -5.51
C PRO A 46 2.20 3.82 -5.80
N LEU A 47 2.44 2.94 -6.77
CA LEU A 47 1.57 1.83 -7.11
C LEU A 47 1.91 0.62 -6.22
N VAL A 48 0.93 0.10 -5.49
CA VAL A 48 1.08 -0.95 -4.49
C VAL A 48 0.05 -2.08 -4.69
N SER A 49 0.40 -3.28 -4.25
CA SER A 49 -0.50 -4.43 -4.13
C SER A 49 -1.46 -4.25 -2.94
N PRO A 50 -2.69 -4.81 -2.97
CA PRO A 50 -3.54 -4.87 -1.78
C PRO A 50 -2.85 -5.58 -0.59
N ASP A 51 -1.90 -6.48 -0.82
CA ASP A 51 -1.19 -7.21 0.23
C ASP A 51 0.09 -6.49 0.74
N ASP A 52 0.44 -5.33 0.15
CA ASP A 52 1.59 -4.55 0.60
C ASP A 52 1.35 -3.89 1.96
N TRP A 53 2.45 -3.58 2.65
CA TRP A 53 2.44 -2.85 3.92
C TRP A 53 3.54 -1.80 3.97
N CYS A 54 3.16 -0.55 4.23
CA CYS A 54 4.08 0.59 4.28
C CYS A 54 4.51 0.99 5.71
N GLY A 55 4.15 0.20 6.73
CA GLY A 55 4.50 0.50 8.14
C GLY A 55 3.59 1.53 8.84
N GLN A 56 2.59 2.07 8.15
CA GLN A 56 1.68 3.10 8.69
C GLN A 56 0.37 2.52 9.27
N GLY A 57 0.21 1.21 9.22
CA GLY A 57 -0.91 0.46 9.82
C GLY A 57 -0.41 -0.75 10.62
N VAL A 58 -1.30 -1.44 11.33
CA VAL A 58 -0.98 -2.65 12.12
C VAL A 58 -0.68 -3.85 11.17
N LYS A 59 0.03 -4.92 11.58
CA LYS A 59 0.25 -6.16 10.79
C LYS A 59 -0.02 -7.48 11.58
N THR A 60 -1.15 -8.22 11.47
CA THR A 60 -1.42 -9.62 11.94
C THR A 60 -0.45 -10.67 11.39
N VAL A 61 0.74 -10.69 11.95
CA VAL A 61 1.69 -11.81 11.94
C VAL A 61 1.21 -13.13 12.58
N VAL A 62 0.32 -13.97 12.03
CA VAL A 62 0.23 -15.39 12.53
C VAL A 62 1.35 -16.22 11.89
N ASP A 63 2.53 -16.21 12.49
CA ASP A 63 3.63 -17.12 12.12
C ASP A 63 3.35 -18.51 12.68
N GLY A 64 2.96 -19.44 11.81
CA GLY A 64 2.61 -20.82 12.14
C GLY A 64 3.81 -21.77 12.27
N ARG A 65 4.91 -21.35 12.91
CA ARG A 65 6.05 -22.23 13.24
C ARG A 65 6.40 -22.21 14.72
#